data_AF-A0A1C5N109-F1
#
_entry.id   AF-A0A1C5N109-F1
#
_cell.length_a   1.000
_cell.length_b   1.000
_cell.length_c   1.000
_cell.angle_alpha   90.00
_cell.angle_beta   90.00
_cell.angle_gamma   90.00
#
_symmetry.space_group_name_H-M   'P 1'
#
loop_
_entity.id
_entity.type
_entity.pdbx_description
1 polymer ?
#
loop_
_entity_poly.entity_id
_entity_poly.type
_entity_poly.pdbx_seq_one_letter_code
_entity_poly.pdbx_strand_id
1 'polypeptide(L)'
;MKRREPDREEGRAEGRAEGLAEGAAQKLLSQLKKKYAKGKALAQIADEVEEDVESIRPLYDLVVKYPDKTAEELSDMLIRE
;
A
#
# COMPACT_ATOMS: atom_id res chain seq x y z
N MET A 1 9.96 34.07 -26.84
CA MET A 1 10.29 34.04 -25.40
C MET A 1 9.08 33.51 -24.63
N LYS A 2 9.17 32.29 -24.09
CA LYS A 2 8.09 31.61 -23.39
C LYS A 2 8.02 32.16 -21.96
N ARG A 3 6.96 32.91 -21.65
CA ARG A 3 6.73 33.46 -20.29
C ARG A 3 6.24 32.35 -19.37
N ARG A 4 6.90 32.29 -18.23
CA ARG A 4 6.79 31.34 -17.11
C ARG A 4 5.41 31.52 -16.46
N GLU A 5 4.62 30.46 -16.39
CA GLU A 5 3.40 30.37 -15.58
C GLU A 5 3.76 29.66 -14.27
N PRO A 6 3.82 30.34 -13.11
CA PRO A 6 4.02 29.68 -11.82
C PRO A 6 2.67 29.68 -11.09
N ASP A 7 1.79 28.72 -11.38
CA ASP A 7 0.54 28.58 -10.59
C ASP A 7 -0.14 27.21 -10.74
N ARG A 8 0.60 26.14 -11.09
CA ARG A 8 0.02 24.80 -11.33
C ARG A 8 0.76 23.66 -10.65
N GLU A 9 1.55 23.94 -9.63
CA GLU A 9 2.33 22.92 -8.93
C GLU A 9 1.76 22.49 -7.58
N GLU A 10 1.00 23.36 -6.89
CA GLU A 10 0.58 23.07 -5.51
C GLU A 10 -0.60 22.08 -5.45
N GLY A 11 -1.71 22.35 -6.14
CA GLY A 11 -2.88 21.44 -6.13
C GLY A 11 -2.70 20.08 -6.84
N ARG A 12 -1.57 19.86 -7.54
CA ARG A 12 -1.23 18.58 -8.18
C ARG A 12 -0.23 17.76 -7.38
N ALA A 13 0.38 18.33 -6.35
CA ALA A 13 1.30 17.62 -5.48
C ALA A 13 0.53 16.81 -4.41
N GLU A 14 -0.51 17.40 -3.81
CA GLU A 14 -1.28 16.78 -2.73
C GLU A 14 -2.07 15.55 -3.23
N GLY A 15 -2.89 15.68 -4.28
CA GLY A 15 -3.64 14.54 -4.83
C GLY A 15 -2.79 13.44 -5.49
N ARG A 16 -1.51 13.70 -5.79
CA ARG A 16 -0.56 12.66 -6.24
C ARG A 16 0.13 11.97 -5.08
N ALA A 17 0.45 12.69 -4.01
CA ALA A 17 1.08 12.12 -2.83
C ALA A 17 0.13 11.13 -2.12
N GLU A 18 -1.14 11.51 -1.97
CA GLU A 18 -2.17 10.63 -1.38
C GLU A 18 -2.40 9.38 -2.24
N GLY A 19 -2.63 9.54 -3.54
CA GLY A 19 -2.82 8.40 -4.45
C GLY A 19 -1.58 7.49 -4.61
N LEU A 20 -0.36 8.03 -4.43
CA LEU A 20 0.87 7.23 -4.42
C LEU A 20 1.01 6.41 -3.14
N ALA A 21 0.69 6.99 -1.98
CA ALA A 21 0.71 6.29 -0.70
C ALA A 21 -0.37 5.19 -0.66
N GLU A 22 -1.58 5.50 -1.12
CA GLU A 22 -2.68 4.54 -1.31
C GLU A 22 -2.25 3.39 -2.23
N GLY A 23 -1.72 3.72 -3.41
CA GLY A 23 -1.28 2.72 -4.37
C GLY A 23 -0.14 1.83 -3.86
N ALA A 24 0.77 2.37 -3.04
CA ALA A 24 1.86 1.60 -2.45
C ALA A 24 1.33 0.57 -1.43
N ALA A 25 0.46 0.99 -0.51
CA ALA A 25 -0.15 0.12 0.49
C ALA A 25 -1.03 -0.96 -0.16
N GLN A 26 -1.88 -0.58 -1.12
CA GLN A 26 -2.70 -1.53 -1.90
C GLN A 26 -1.84 -2.58 -2.61
N LYS A 27 -0.75 -2.16 -3.25
CA LYS A 27 0.17 -3.08 -3.94
C LYS A 27 0.80 -4.05 -2.95
N LEU A 28 1.22 -3.60 -1.78
CA LEU A 28 1.78 -4.46 -0.73
C LEU A 28 0.75 -5.47 -0.21
N LEU A 29 -0.46 -5.01 0.13
CA LEU A 29 -1.57 -5.85 0.57
C LEU A 29 -1.96 -6.90 -0.48
N SER A 30 -1.99 -6.53 -1.75
CA SER A 30 -2.27 -7.46 -2.85
C SER A 30 -1.18 -8.54 -2.97
N GLN A 31 0.10 -8.18 -2.79
CA GLN A 31 1.19 -9.13 -2.73
C GLN A 31 1.09 -10.05 -1.51
N LEU A 32 0.83 -9.49 -0.33
CA LEU A 32 0.62 -10.24 0.92
C LEU A 32 -0.52 -11.25 0.76
N LYS A 33 -1.70 -10.84 0.26
CA LYS A 33 -2.83 -11.75 -0.03
C LYS A 33 -2.44 -12.89 -0.95
N LYS A 34 -1.78 -12.59 -2.08
CA LYS A 34 -1.37 -13.62 -3.04
C LYS A 34 -0.37 -14.61 -2.44
N LYS A 35 0.55 -14.15 -1.59
CA LYS A 35 1.56 -15.00 -0.98
C LYS A 35 1.02 -15.78 0.23
N TYR A 36 0.14 -15.16 1.00
CA TYR A 36 -0.64 -15.83 2.05
C TYR A 36 -1.51 -16.96 1.47
N ALA A 37 -2.21 -16.71 0.37
CA ALA A 37 -3.00 -17.72 -0.33
C ALA A 37 -2.14 -18.89 -0.87
N LYS A 38 -0.85 -18.66 -1.10
CA LYS A 38 0.14 -19.71 -1.47
C LYS A 38 0.70 -20.44 -0.25
N GLY A 39 0.28 -20.11 0.97
CA GLY A 39 0.75 -20.72 2.21
C GLY A 39 2.16 -20.29 2.63
N LYS A 40 2.65 -19.13 2.16
CA LYS A 40 3.97 -18.61 2.55
C LYS A 40 3.92 -18.00 3.95
N ALA A 41 4.99 -18.20 4.72
CA ALA A 41 5.13 -17.57 6.03
C ALA A 41 5.48 -16.08 5.92
N LEU A 42 5.06 -15.28 6.91
CA LEU A 42 5.29 -13.83 6.98
C LEU A 42 6.76 -13.45 6.70
N ALA A 43 7.72 -14.14 7.33
CA ALA A 43 9.15 -13.89 7.15
C ALA A 43 9.62 -14.08 5.71
N GLN A 44 9.11 -15.09 4.98
CA GLN A 44 9.44 -15.27 3.57
C GLN A 44 8.78 -14.20 2.70
N ILE A 45 7.58 -13.75 3.08
CA ILE A 45 6.90 -12.71 2.33
C ILE A 45 7.67 -11.40 2.43
N ALA A 46 8.10 -11.02 3.64
CA ALA A 46 8.93 -9.85 3.93
C ALA A 46 10.18 -9.82 3.05
N ASP A 47 10.93 -10.93 3.06
CA ASP A 47 12.14 -11.10 2.24
C ASP A 47 11.85 -10.90 0.75
N GLU A 48 10.77 -11.51 0.23
CA GLU A 48 10.43 -11.40 -1.17
C GLU A 48 9.78 -10.07 -1.59
N VAL A 49 9.26 -9.26 -0.65
CA VAL A 49 8.80 -7.89 -0.95
C VAL A 49 9.88 -6.86 -0.64
N GLU A 50 11.06 -7.30 -0.19
CA GLU A 50 12.18 -6.45 0.24
C GLU A 50 11.78 -5.45 1.34
N GLU A 51 10.88 -5.86 2.23
CA GLU A 51 10.40 -5.03 3.35
C GLU A 51 10.63 -5.74 4.68
N ASP A 52 10.69 -4.96 5.76
CA ASP A 52 10.82 -5.51 7.10
C ASP A 52 9.58 -6.29 7.53
N VAL A 53 9.81 -7.40 8.23
CA VAL A 53 8.75 -8.21 8.84
C VAL A 53 7.84 -7.35 9.71
N GLU A 54 8.42 -6.42 10.48
CA GLU A 54 7.67 -5.53 11.37
C GLU A 54 6.79 -4.53 10.58
N SER A 55 7.28 -4.04 9.44
CA SER A 55 6.54 -3.13 8.55
C SER A 55 5.36 -3.83 7.88
N ILE A 56 5.55 -5.07 7.42
CA ILE A 56 4.49 -5.82 6.74
C ILE A 56 3.54 -6.53 7.71
N ARG A 57 3.90 -6.68 8.98
CA ARG A 57 3.10 -7.37 10.00
C ARG A 57 1.69 -6.79 10.16
N PRO A 58 1.48 -5.48 10.36
CA PRO A 58 0.14 -4.92 10.47
C PRO A 58 -0.71 -5.17 9.20
N LEU A 59 -0.08 -5.08 8.02
CA LEU A 59 -0.75 -5.35 6.74
C LEU A 59 -1.09 -6.83 6.57
N TYR A 60 -0.21 -7.72 7.02
CA TYR A 60 -0.43 -9.16 7.00
C TYR A 60 -1.53 -9.58 7.98
N ASP A 61 -1.53 -9.03 9.20
CA ASP A 61 -2.58 -9.27 10.19
C ASP A 61 -3.95 -8.85 9.65
N LEU A 62 -4.04 -7.73 8.92
CA LEU A 62 -5.25 -7.32 8.21
C LEU A 62 -5.70 -8.35 7.17
N VAL A 63 -4.77 -8.87 6.36
CA VAL A 63 -5.05 -9.92 5.37
C VAL A 63 -5.55 -11.21 6.02
N VAL A 64 -4.98 -11.60 7.15
CA VAL A 64 -5.39 -12.79 7.90
C VAL A 64 -6.74 -12.60 8.60
N LYS A 65 -6.96 -11.42 9.19
CA LYS A 65 -8.19 -11.07 9.91
C LYS A 65 -9.37 -10.86 8.97
N TYR A 66 -9.12 -10.35 7.75
CA TYR A 66 -10.13 -10.06 6.74
C TYR A 66 -9.73 -10.67 5.38
N PRO A 67 -9.72 -12.00 5.25
CA PRO A 67 -9.33 -12.68 4.02
C PRO A 67 -10.29 -12.39 2.86
N ASP A 68 -11.57 -12.11 3.16
CA ASP A 68 -12.61 -11.77 2.19
C ASP A 68 -12.51 -10.34 1.65
N LYS A 69 -11.85 -9.42 2.38
CA LYS A 69 -11.73 -8.02 1.97
C LYS A 69 -10.66 -7.81 0.90
N THR A 70 -10.87 -6.88 0.00
CA THR A 70 -9.88 -6.58 -1.05
C THR A 70 -8.71 -5.77 -0.51
N ALA A 71 -7.58 -5.75 -1.21
CA ALA A 71 -6.43 -4.92 -0.84
C ALA A 71 -6.78 -3.42 -0.75
N GLU A 72 -7.77 -2.98 -1.51
CA GLU A 72 -8.30 -1.62 -1.47
C GLU A 72 -9.10 -1.34 -0.20
N GLU A 73 -10.00 -2.25 0.17
CA GLU A 73 -10.72 -2.09 1.44
C GLU A 73 -9.78 -2.12 2.64
N LEU A 74 -8.73 -2.96 2.58
CA LEU A 74 -7.73 -3.03 3.65
C LEU A 74 -6.84 -1.79 3.70
N SER A 75 -6.49 -1.17 2.57
CA SER A 75 -5.73 0.09 2.57
C SER A 75 -6.58 1.26 3.07
N ASP A 76 -7.86 1.33 2.68
CA ASP A 76 -8.81 2.34 3.17
C ASP A 76 -9.01 2.21 4.68
N MET A 77 -9.05 0.98 5.22
CA MET A 77 -9.06 0.74 6.67
C MET A 77 -7.80 1.26 7.37
N LEU A 78 -6.64 1.23 6.71
CA LEU A 78 -5.37 1.70 7.28
C LEU A 78 -5.28 3.24 7.32
N ILE A 79 -5.94 3.92 6.38
CA ILE A 79 -5.95 5.38 6.26
C ILE A 79 -7.00 6.02 7.16
N ARG A 80 -8.06 5.27 7.49
CA ARG A 80 -9.16 5.73 8.35
C ARG A 80 -8.92 5.52 9.85
N GLU A 81 -7.81 4.92 10.24
CA GLU A 81 -7.40 4.71 11.64
C GLU A 81 -6.44 5.82 12.10
#